data_AF-A0AA47ENA6-F1
#
_entry.id   AF-A0AA47ENA6-F1
#
_cell.length_a   1.000
_cell.length_b   1.000
_cell.length_c   1.000
_cell.angle_alpha   90.00
_cell.angle_beta   90.00
_cell.angle_gamma   90.00
#
_symmetry.space_group_name_H-M   'P 1'
#
loop_
_entity.id
_entity.type
_entity.pdbx_description
1 polymer ?
#
loop_
_entity_poly.entity_id
_entity_poly.type
_entity_poly.pdbx_seq_one_letter_code
_entity_poly.pdbx_strand_id
1 'polypeptide(L)'
;MISFRVEIVGNKLEKKYYTLMDDGKAKLNEWIFVPTPELLATKDEFILKLYFIDDKKDGKLEKMFEEQIMLHQEKLEHLKFRMQTIFASQKEKELNYGHYLILNHAINREEGYLLWLTDQYIYIEKNEEL
;
A
#
# COMPACT_ATOMS: atom_id res chain seq x y z
N MET A 1 -12.90 8.06 -24.42
CA MET A 1 -12.21 9.36 -24.49
C MET A 1 -12.67 10.22 -23.31
N ILE A 2 -12.05 11.39 -23.13
CA ILE A 2 -12.46 12.38 -22.11
C ILE A 2 -12.83 13.69 -22.80
N SER A 3 -13.78 14.42 -22.23
CA SER A 3 -14.05 15.82 -22.55
C SER A 3 -13.50 16.71 -21.43
N PHE A 4 -13.29 17.99 -21.74
CA PHE A 4 -12.98 18.98 -20.72
C PHE A 4 -13.81 20.25 -20.90
N ARG A 5 -14.05 20.94 -19.79
CA ARG A 5 -14.58 22.31 -19.77
C ARG A 5 -13.68 23.21 -18.93
N VAL A 6 -13.64 24.49 -19.26
CA VAL A 6 -12.89 25.51 -18.51
C VAL A 6 -13.89 26.35 -17.71
N GLU A 7 -13.57 26.60 -16.45
CA GLU A 7 -14.29 27.53 -15.60
C GLU A 7 -13.30 28.53 -15.01
N ILE A 8 -13.66 29.81 -14.97
CA ILE A 8 -12.86 30.83 -14.30
C ILE A 8 -13.24 30.81 -12.83
N VAL A 9 -12.31 30.43 -11.98
CA VAL A 9 -12.45 30.46 -10.52
C VAL A 9 -11.89 31.78 -10.02
N GLY A 10 -12.73 32.54 -9.29
CA GLY A 10 -12.40 33.89 -8.88
C GLY A 10 -12.35 34.85 -10.07
N ASN A 11 -11.30 35.65 -10.18
CA ASN A 11 -11.24 36.72 -11.18
C ASN A 11 -10.46 36.35 -12.46
N LYS A 12 -9.54 35.38 -12.41
CA LYS A 12 -8.63 35.06 -13.54
C LYS A 12 -8.12 33.62 -13.61
N LEU A 13 -8.37 32.78 -12.60
CA LEU A 13 -7.79 31.45 -12.59
C LEU A 13 -8.65 30.47 -13.39
N GLU A 14 -8.15 30.03 -14.53
CA GLU A 14 -8.81 29.00 -15.32
C GLU A 14 -8.60 27.60 -14.72
N LYS A 15 -9.69 26.90 -14.44
CA LYS A 15 -9.68 25.52 -13.98
C LYS A 15 -10.32 24.62 -15.03
N LYS A 16 -9.60 23.56 -15.43
CA LYS A 16 -10.10 22.51 -16.33
C LYS A 16 -10.76 21.39 -15.54
N TYR A 17 -12.00 21.07 -15.90
CA TYR A 17 -12.73 19.91 -15.39
C TYR A 17 -12.82 18.86 -16.48
N TYR A 18 -12.47 17.62 -16.14
CA TYR A 18 -12.52 16.49 -17.05
C TYR A 18 -13.73 15.61 -16.77
N THR A 19 -14.32 15.04 -17.82
CA THR A 19 -15.46 14.12 -17.69
C THR A 19 -15.29 12.97 -18.68
N LEU A 20 -15.56 11.74 -18.22
CA LEU A 20 -15.58 10.58 -19.10
C LEU A 20 -16.76 10.68 -20.06
N MET A 21 -16.46 10.59 -21.36
CA MET A 21 -17.48 10.39 -22.39
C MET A 21 -17.89 8.91 -22.43
N ASP A 22 -18.98 8.59 -23.12
CA ASP A 22 -19.55 7.23 -23.10
C ASP A 22 -18.58 6.18 -23.67
N ASP A 23 -17.82 6.52 -24.70
CA ASP A 23 -16.75 5.68 -25.22
C ASP A 23 -15.59 5.51 -24.22
N GLY A 24 -15.34 6.49 -23.35
CA GLY A 24 -14.37 6.42 -22.25
C GLY A 24 -14.84 5.51 -21.13
N LYS A 25 -16.13 5.59 -20.77
CA LYS A 25 -16.74 4.67 -19.81
C LYS A 25 -16.71 3.24 -20.33
N ALA A 26 -17.02 3.03 -21.62
CA ALA A 26 -16.96 1.71 -22.24
C ALA A 26 -15.54 1.11 -22.20
N LYS A 27 -14.51 1.88 -22.58
CA LYS A 27 -13.11 1.45 -22.50
C LYS A 27 -12.66 1.14 -21.07
N LEU A 28 -13.07 1.96 -20.10
CA LEU A 28 -12.75 1.71 -18.70
C LEU A 28 -13.40 0.42 -18.21
N ASN A 29 -14.68 0.21 -18.52
CA ASN A 29 -15.39 -1.02 -18.18
C ASN A 29 -14.74 -2.25 -18.81
N GLU A 30 -14.39 -2.18 -20.09
CA GLU A 30 -13.65 -3.26 -20.76
C GLU A 30 -12.36 -3.60 -20.00
N TRP A 31 -11.55 -2.59 -19.70
CA TRP A 31 -10.28 -2.78 -19.00
C TRP A 31 -10.43 -3.39 -17.59
N ILE A 32 -11.47 -3.01 -16.83
CA ILE A 32 -11.73 -3.56 -15.48
C ILE A 32 -11.90 -5.09 -15.50
N PHE A 33 -12.43 -5.64 -16.60
CA PHE A 33 -12.67 -7.09 -16.75
C PHE A 33 -11.60 -7.81 -17.55
N VAL A 34 -10.57 -7.10 -18.03
CA VAL A 34 -9.40 -7.74 -18.64
C VAL A 34 -8.65 -8.50 -17.55
N PRO A 35 -8.33 -9.80 -17.75
CA PRO A 35 -7.53 -10.56 -16.79
C PRO A 35 -6.16 -9.92 -16.53
N THR A 36 -5.64 -10.10 -15.32
CA THR A 36 -4.26 -9.72 -14.95
C THR A 36 -3.40 -11.00 -14.89
N PRO A 37 -2.77 -11.42 -16.00
CA PRO A 37 -2.12 -12.73 -16.08
C PRO A 37 -0.73 -12.78 -15.42
N GLU A 38 -0.09 -11.63 -15.24
CA GLU A 38 1.28 -11.54 -14.74
C GLU A 38 1.30 -11.02 -13.30
N LEU A 39 2.10 -11.70 -12.46
CA LEU A 39 2.51 -11.17 -11.18
C LEU A 39 3.64 -10.18 -11.41
N LEU A 40 3.38 -8.89 -11.21
CA LEU A 40 4.42 -7.88 -11.29
C LEU A 40 5.37 -8.02 -10.10
N ALA A 41 6.67 -8.06 -10.38
CA ALA A 41 7.68 -8.04 -9.34
C ALA A 41 7.62 -6.70 -8.58
N THR A 42 7.43 -6.77 -7.27
CA THR A 42 7.51 -5.61 -6.38
C THR A 42 8.97 -5.28 -6.11
N LYS A 43 9.37 -4.02 -6.32
CA LYS A 43 10.70 -3.53 -5.94
C LYS A 43 10.68 -3.18 -4.46
N ASP A 44 11.34 -4.00 -3.65
CA ASP A 44 11.54 -3.76 -2.23
C ASP A 44 13.02 -3.52 -1.95
N GLU A 45 13.34 -2.28 -1.55
CA GLU A 45 14.73 -1.86 -1.28
C GLU A 45 15.30 -2.51 -0.02
N PHE A 46 14.48 -2.74 1.00
CA PHE A 46 14.95 -3.38 2.23
C PHE A 46 15.33 -4.83 1.97
N ILE A 47 14.47 -5.59 1.26
CA ILE A 47 14.79 -6.96 0.85
C ILE A 47 16.05 -7.01 -0.03
N LEU A 48 16.22 -6.03 -0.92
CA LEU A 48 17.45 -5.93 -1.72
C LEU A 48 18.69 -5.64 -0.85
N LYS A 49 18.58 -4.81 0.19
CA LYS A 49 19.69 -4.58 1.13
C LYS A 49 20.06 -5.86 1.87
N LEU A 50 19.07 -6.61 2.35
CA LEU A 50 19.30 -7.90 3.02
C LEU A 50 19.99 -8.92 2.13
N TYR A 51 19.73 -8.91 0.82
CA TYR A 51 20.41 -9.80 -0.14
C TYR A 51 21.94 -9.64 -0.13
N PHE A 52 22.46 -8.48 0.27
CA PHE A 52 23.90 -8.21 0.36
C PHE A 52 24.50 -8.45 1.75
N ILE A 53 23.73 -9.02 2.68
CA ILE A 53 24.22 -9.35 4.02
C ILE A 53 24.67 -10.80 4.03
N ASP A 54 25.97 -11.01 4.21
CA ASP A 54 26.60 -12.34 4.16
C ASP A 54 26.54 -13.09 5.49
N ASP A 55 26.55 -12.37 6.62
CA ASP A 55 26.59 -12.96 7.97
C ASP A 55 25.45 -12.41 8.85
N LYS A 56 24.74 -13.33 9.50
CA LYS A 56 23.70 -13.02 10.49
C LYS A 56 24.24 -12.32 11.74
N LYS A 57 25.56 -12.33 11.96
CA LYS A 57 26.26 -11.63 13.06
C LYS A 57 26.69 -10.21 12.69
N ASP A 58 26.30 -9.69 11.52
CA ASP A 58 26.54 -8.27 11.23
C ASP A 58 25.77 -7.41 12.23
N GLY A 59 26.48 -6.70 13.11
CA GLY A 59 25.87 -5.89 14.16
C GLY A 59 25.01 -4.72 13.65
N LYS A 60 24.94 -4.48 12.33
CA LYS A 60 23.98 -3.53 11.74
C LYS A 60 22.61 -4.15 11.51
N LEU A 61 22.52 -5.48 11.47
CA LEU A 61 21.32 -6.21 11.10
C LEU A 61 20.17 -5.96 12.08
N GLU A 62 20.46 -6.02 13.38
CA GLU A 62 19.50 -5.73 14.45
C GLU A 62 18.83 -4.37 14.23
N LYS A 63 19.65 -3.30 14.18
CA LYS A 63 19.17 -1.94 13.97
C LYS A 63 18.38 -1.77 12.66
N MET A 64 18.81 -2.44 11.58
CA MET A 64 18.08 -2.42 10.31
C MET A 64 16.66 -2.99 10.45
N PHE A 65 16.50 -4.09 11.19
CA PHE A 65 15.19 -4.68 11.44
C PHE A 65 14.35 -3.84 12.42
N GLU A 66 14.93 -3.31 13.49
CA GLU A 66 14.23 -2.41 14.42
C GLU A 66 13.61 -1.20 13.69
N GLU A 67 14.41 -0.55 12.83
CA GLU A 67 13.97 0.60 12.04
C GLU A 67 12.79 0.22 11.11
N GLN A 68 12.87 -0.94 10.44
CA GLN A 68 11.77 -1.40 9.59
C GLN A 68 10.52 -1.77 10.39
N ILE A 69 10.67 -2.47 11.51
CA ILE A 69 9.55 -2.84 12.38
C ILE A 69 8.81 -1.58 12.82
N MET A 70 9.53 -0.55 13.27
CA MET A 70 8.94 0.71 13.68
C MET A 70 8.14 1.37 12.54
N LEU A 71 8.74 1.50 11.35
CA LEU A 71 8.09 2.12 10.19
C LEU A 71 6.83 1.38 9.74
N HIS A 72 6.88 0.04 9.69
CA HIS A 72 5.72 -0.76 9.30
C HIS A 72 4.62 -0.75 10.38
N GLN A 73 4.98 -0.69 11.66
CA GLN A 73 4.03 -0.60 12.77
C GLN A 73 3.26 0.72 12.73
N GLU A 74 3.95 1.86 12.59
CA GLU A 74 3.31 3.18 12.45
C GLU A 74 2.36 3.21 11.25
N LYS A 75 2.80 2.65 10.12
CA LYS A 75 1.98 2.55 8.91
C LYS A 75 0.74 1.68 9.12
N LEU A 76 0.89 0.52 9.75
CA LEU A 76 -0.21 -0.38 10.06
C LEU A 76 -1.25 0.30 10.97
N GLU A 77 -0.81 1.00 12.01
CA GLU A 77 -1.67 1.74 12.92
C GLU A 77 -2.46 2.82 12.18
N HIS A 78 -1.80 3.60 11.33
CA HIS A 78 -2.46 4.59 10.49
C HIS A 78 -3.52 3.96 9.55
N LEU A 79 -3.21 2.82 8.91
CA LEU A 79 -4.15 2.13 8.03
C LEU A 79 -5.35 1.57 8.80
N LYS A 80 -5.13 1.00 9.99
CA LYS A 80 -6.20 0.51 10.88
C LYS A 80 -7.11 1.65 11.34
N PHE A 81 -6.53 2.79 11.72
CA PHE A 81 -7.29 4.00 12.07
C PHE A 81 -8.15 4.48 10.89
N ARG A 82 -7.57 4.53 9.68
CA ARG A 82 -8.29 4.90 8.45
C ARG A 82 -9.44 3.94 8.14
N MET A 83 -9.24 2.63 8.35
CA MET A 83 -10.28 1.62 8.15
C MET A 83 -11.48 1.87 9.06
N GLN A 84 -11.23 2.15 10.35
CA GLN A 84 -12.29 2.46 11.31
C GLN A 84 -13.00 3.78 10.98
N THR A 85 -12.28 4.78 10.49
CA THR A 85 -12.84 6.11 10.19
C THR A 85 -13.69 6.12 8.92
N ILE A 86 -13.30 5.38 7.88
CA ILE A 86 -13.98 5.39 6.57
C ILE A 86 -15.06 4.31 6.50
N PHE A 87 -14.88 3.20 7.22
CA PHE A 87 -15.72 2.01 7.14
C PHE A 87 -16.20 1.58 8.53
N ALA A 88 -16.82 2.52 9.25
CA ALA A 88 -17.33 2.31 10.60
C ALA A 88 -18.47 1.28 10.65
N SER A 89 -19.19 1.11 9.55
CA SER A 89 -20.31 0.18 9.41
C SER A 89 -20.16 -0.76 8.22
N GLN A 90 -20.84 -1.91 8.29
CA GLN A 90 -20.93 -2.86 7.18
C GLN A 90 -21.54 -2.22 5.92
N LYS A 91 -22.52 -1.32 6.10
CA LYS A 91 -23.15 -0.58 5.01
C LYS A 91 -22.15 0.30 4.25
N GLU A 92 -21.23 0.97 4.94
CA GLU A 92 -20.22 1.80 4.28
C GLU A 92 -19.22 0.97 3.48
N LYS A 93 -18.87 -0.23 3.98
CA LYS A 93 -18.05 -1.20 3.24
C LYS A 93 -18.73 -1.62 1.95
N GLU A 94 -20.02 -1.97 2.01
CA GLU A 94 -20.78 -2.42 0.84
C GLU A 94 -20.95 -1.30 -0.20
N LEU A 95 -21.23 -0.07 0.24
CA LEU A 95 -21.37 1.09 -0.65
C LEU A 95 -20.05 1.46 -1.36
N ASN A 96 -18.90 1.17 -0.74
CA ASN A 96 -17.58 1.55 -1.23
C ASN A 96 -16.63 0.35 -1.29
N TYR A 97 -17.14 -0.79 -1.77
CA TYR A 97 -16.47 -2.09 -1.61
C TYR A 97 -15.08 -2.15 -2.26
N GLY A 98 -14.89 -1.56 -3.44
CA GLY A 98 -13.58 -1.50 -4.08
C GLY A 98 -12.54 -0.74 -3.24
N HIS A 99 -12.94 0.36 -2.60
CA HIS A 99 -12.07 1.12 -1.71
C HIS A 99 -11.76 0.33 -0.43
N TYR A 100 -12.77 -0.36 0.12
CA TYR A 100 -12.57 -1.27 1.25
C TYR A 100 -11.55 -2.36 0.92
N LEU A 101 -11.68 -3.03 -0.23
CA LEU A 101 -10.75 -4.10 -0.66
C LEU A 101 -9.30 -3.61 -0.73
N ILE A 102 -9.07 -2.41 -1.29
CA ILE A 102 -7.72 -1.83 -1.39
C ILE A 102 -7.13 -1.58 0.01
N LEU A 103 -7.91 -0.96 0.91
CA LEU A 103 -7.42 -0.66 2.26
C LEU A 103 -7.22 -1.92 3.09
N ASN A 104 -8.12 -2.90 2.97
CA ASN A 104 -8.01 -4.19 3.63
C ASN A 104 -6.77 -4.96 3.14
N HIS A 105 -6.53 -4.98 1.82
CA HIS A 105 -5.34 -5.60 1.25
C HIS A 105 -4.05 -4.90 1.72
N ALA A 106 -4.05 -3.57 1.81
CA ALA A 106 -2.92 -2.83 2.35
C ALA A 106 -2.62 -3.22 3.81
N ILE A 107 -3.64 -3.29 4.67
CA ILE A 107 -3.50 -3.75 6.07
C ILE A 107 -2.91 -5.16 6.12
N ASN A 108 -3.50 -6.11 5.39
CA ASN A 108 -3.03 -7.50 5.39
C ASN A 108 -1.56 -7.62 4.95
N ARG A 109 -1.13 -6.79 3.99
CA ARG A 109 0.26 -6.76 3.54
C ARG A 109 1.19 -6.25 4.64
N GLU A 110 0.84 -5.17 5.33
CA GLU A 110 1.67 -4.65 6.43
C GLU A 110 1.70 -5.61 7.62
N GLU A 111 0.58 -6.27 7.96
CA GLU A 111 0.55 -7.30 9.01
C GLU A 111 1.46 -8.49 8.68
N GLY A 112 1.40 -8.98 7.44
CA GLY A 112 2.26 -10.07 6.98
C GLY A 112 3.74 -9.68 6.96
N TYR A 113 4.05 -8.44 6.56
CA TYR A 113 5.43 -7.94 6.53
C TYR A 113 6.00 -7.76 7.95
N LEU A 114 5.21 -7.19 8.87
CA LEU A 114 5.59 -7.07 10.28
C LEU A 114 5.84 -8.42 10.92
N LEU A 115 4.94 -9.39 10.68
CA LEU A 115 5.13 -10.74 11.20
C LEU A 115 6.49 -11.31 10.76
N TRP A 116 6.79 -11.21 9.46
CA TRP A 116 8.08 -11.68 8.94
C TRP A 116 9.27 -10.93 9.56
N LEU A 117 9.21 -9.59 9.67
CA LEU A 117 10.26 -8.79 10.29
C LEU A 117 10.51 -9.21 11.74
N THR A 118 9.45 -9.34 12.54
CA THR A 118 9.53 -9.73 13.95
C THR A 118 10.08 -11.15 14.11
N ASP A 119 9.65 -12.10 13.28
CA ASP A 119 10.16 -13.47 13.28
C ASP A 119 11.67 -13.51 13.00
N GLN A 120 12.14 -12.72 12.02
CA GLN A 120 13.58 -12.64 11.70
C GLN A 120 14.35 -11.95 12.82
N TYR A 121 13.82 -10.88 13.39
CA TYR A 121 14.45 -10.14 14.48
C TYR A 121 14.69 -11.02 15.71
N ILE A 122 13.68 -11.79 16.13
CA ILE A 122 13.80 -12.75 17.25
C ILE A 122 14.85 -13.82 16.95
N TYR A 123 14.96 -14.26 15.70
CA TYR A 123 15.98 -15.22 15.30
C TYR A 123 17.40 -14.63 15.40
N ILE A 124 17.56 -13.35 15.07
CA ILE A 124 18.85 -12.64 15.19
C ILE A 124 19.26 -12.54 16.66
N GLU A 125 18.39 -12.03 17.54
CA GLU A 125 18.67 -11.86 18.98
C GLU A 125 19.08 -13.18 19.67
N LYS A 126 18.32 -14.27 19.43
CA LYS A 126 18.59 -15.57 20.08
C LYS A 126 19.93 -16.21 19.71
N ASN A 127 20.60 -15.74 18.65
CA ASN A 127 21.91 -16.26 18.24
C ASN A 127 23.09 -15.46 18.80
N GLU A 128 22.84 -14.33 19.47
CA GLU A 128 23.89 -13.61 20.22
C GLU A 128 24.15 -14.20 21.62
N GLU A 129 23.20 -14.95 22.17
CA GLU A 129 23.30 -15.60 23.49
C GLU A 129 24.09 -16.93 23.50
N LEU A 130 24.73 -17.32 22.39
CA LEU A 130 25.52 -18.56 22.21
C LEU A 130 26.96 -18.28 21.74
#